data_AF-A0A1J5AAE3-F1
#
_entry.id   AF-A0A1J5AAE3-F1
#
_cell.length_a   1.000
_cell.length_b   1.000
_cell.length_c   1.000
_cell.angle_alpha   90.00
_cell.angle_beta   90.00
_cell.angle_gamma   90.00
#
_symmetry.space_group_name_H-M   'P 1'
#
loop_
_entity.id
_entity.type
_entity.pdbx_description
1 polymer ?
#
loop_
_entity_poly.entity_id
_entity_poly.type
_entity_poly.pdbx_seq_one_letter_code
_entity_poly.pdbx_strand_id
1 'polypeptide(L)' 'MSVTLRDDRQFRSGMAEADLRFPPVGWGEARVEAKFRWLASHVLDAAHIDELVETVWHMEDMADLRAFARKLVI' A
#
# COMPACT_ATOMS: atom_id res chain seq x y z
N MET A 1 -20.06 -12.24 5.46
CA MET A 1 -19.62 -13.47 6.19
C MET A 1 -20.12 -13.38 7.64
N SER A 2 -20.37 -14.50 8.31
CA SER A 2 -20.75 -14.49 9.74
C SER A 2 -19.86 -15.44 10.54
N VAL A 3 -19.42 -14.99 11.71
CA VAL A 3 -18.66 -15.78 12.67
C VAL A 3 -19.50 -15.89 13.95
N THR A 4 -19.62 -17.11 14.47
CA THR A 4 -20.27 -17.39 15.77
C THR A 4 -19.20 -17.71 16.80
N LEU A 5 -19.24 -17.02 17.94
CA LEU A 5 -18.33 -17.26 19.05
C LEU A 5 -18.85 -18.40 19.94
N ARG A 6 -18.01 -18.90 20.85
CA ARG A 6 -18.36 -20.00 21.78
C ARG A 6 -19.44 -19.63 22.80
N ASP A 7 -19.73 -18.35 22.96
CA ASP A 7 -20.80 -17.81 23.81
C ASP A 7 -22.08 -17.49 23.00
N ASP A 8 -22.21 -18.10 21.82
CA ASP A 8 -23.31 -17.95 20.86
C ASP A 8 -23.50 -16.53 20.30
N ARG A 9 -22.62 -15.58 20.61
CA ARG A 9 -22.65 -14.26 19.97
C ARG A 9 -22.28 -14.39 18.50
N GLN A 10 -23.16 -13.87 17.64
CA GLN A 10 -22.95 -13.82 16.20
C GLN A 10 -22.48 -12.44 15.77
N PHE A 11 -21.35 -12.41 15.07
CA PHE A 11 -20.88 -11.23 14.36
C PHE A 11 -21.06 -11.44 12.87
N ARG A 12 -21.90 -10.59 12.26
CA ARG A 12 -21.99 -10.47 10.80
C ARG A 12 -20.99 -9.42 10.35
N SER A 13 -19.98 -9.83 9.59
CA SER A 13 -19.00 -8.92 9.00
C SER A 13 -19.56 -8.08 7.84
N GLY A 14 -20.87 -8.13 7.60
CA GLY A 14 -21.49 -7.61 6.38
C GLY A 14 -20.95 -8.28 5.11
N MET A 15 -21.36 -7.74 3.96
CA MET A 15 -20.62 -7.84 2.72
C MET A 15 -19.79 -6.55 2.68
N ALA A 16 -18.48 -6.66 2.83
CA ALA A 16 -17.63 -5.53 2.48
C ALA A 16 -17.72 -5.45 0.96
N GLU A 17 -18.50 -4.50 0.43
CA GLU A 17 -18.13 -3.88 -0.83
C GLU A 17 -16.76 -3.30 -0.54
N ALA A 18 -15.71 -4.08 -0.77
CA ALA A 18 -14.37 -3.55 -0.75
C ALA A 18 -14.44 -2.32 -1.66
N ASP A 19 -14.02 -1.16 -1.15
CA ASP A 19 -13.88 0.10 -1.85
C ASP A 19 -12.87 -0.04 -3.02
N LEU A 20 -13.10 -0.99 -3.92
CA LEU A 20 -12.36 -1.26 -5.15
C LEU A 20 -12.81 -0.28 -6.25
N ARG A 21 -13.75 0.63 -5.95
CA ARG A 21 -14.03 1.77 -6.82
C ARG A 21 -12.82 2.68 -6.77
N PHE A 22 -12.23 2.98 -7.92
CA PHE A 22 -11.13 3.93 -7.99
C PHE A 22 -11.66 5.37 -8.09
N PRO A 23 -11.18 6.31 -7.26
CA PRO A 23 -10.26 6.12 -6.14
C PRO A 23 -10.98 5.56 -4.89
N PRO A 24 -10.38 4.59 -4.17
CA PRO A 24 -10.96 4.05 -2.95
C PRO A 24 -11.15 5.13 -1.87
N VAL A 25 -12.30 5.16 -1.21
CA VAL A 25 -12.54 6.11 -0.12
C VAL A 25 -11.54 5.87 1.01
N GLY A 26 -10.88 6.94 1.47
CA GLY A 26 -9.92 6.89 2.58
C GLY A 26 -8.51 6.41 2.21
N TRP A 27 -8.16 6.35 0.92
CA TRP A 27 -6.80 6.15 0.43
C TRP A 27 -6.09 7.47 0.13
N GLY A 28 -5.85 8.25 1.19
CA GLY A 28 -4.97 9.42 1.10
C GLY A 28 -3.50 9.03 0.99
N GLU A 29 -2.66 10.00 0.62
CA GLU A 29 -1.21 9.87 0.40
C GLU A 29 -0.50 9.11 1.54
N ALA A 30 -0.70 9.55 2.79
CA ALA A 30 -0.09 8.91 3.95
C ALA A 30 -0.46 7.42 4.11
N ARG A 31 -1.70 7.05 3.74
CA ARG A 31 -2.15 5.65 3.83
C ARG A 31 -1.59 4.81 2.68
N VAL A 32 -1.49 5.39 1.48
CA VAL A 32 -0.87 4.76 0.32
C VAL A 32 0.61 4.49 0.61
N GLU A 33 1.33 5.47 1.13
CA GLU A 33 2.74 5.34 1.49
C GLU A 33 2.96 4.29 2.58
N ALA A 34 2.19 4.35 3.67
CA ALA A 34 2.29 3.36 4.74
C ALA A 34 2.05 1.93 4.21
N LYS A 35 1.10 1.75 3.29
CA LYS A 35 0.86 0.46 2.64
C LYS A 35 2.03 0.05 1.75
N PHE A 36 2.59 0.95 0.96
CA PHE A 36 3.76 0.68 0.12
C PHE A 36 4.95 0.24 0.96
N ARG A 37 5.31 0.99 2.01
CA ARG A 37 6.40 0.67 2.93
C ARG A 37 6.23 -0.71 3.56
N TRP A 38 5.02 -1.02 4.02
CA TRP A 38 4.69 -2.34 4.56
C TRP A 38 4.95 -3.46 3.54
N LEU A 39 4.45 -3.31 2.30
CA LEU A 39 4.66 -4.31 1.24
C LEU A 39 6.13 -4.47 0.84
N ALA A 40 6.84 -3.35 0.66
CA ALA A 40 8.22 -3.35 0.21
C ALA A 40 9.19 -3.90 1.27
N SER A 41 8.88 -3.75 2.56
CA SER A 41 9.71 -4.24 3.67
C SER A 41 9.98 -5.75 3.65
N HIS A 42 9.18 -6.52 2.91
CA HIS A 42 9.39 -7.95 2.73
C HIS A 42 10.54 -8.30 1.78
N VAL A 43 10.98 -7.35 0.96
CA VAL A 43 11.93 -7.59 -0.15
C VAL A 43 13.03 -6.53 -0.28
N LEU A 44 12.88 -5.37 0.37
CA LEU A 44 13.85 -4.27 0.36
C LEU A 44 14.16 -3.83 1.81
N ASP A 45 15.36 -3.30 2.01
CA ASP A 45 15.71 -2.64 3.27
C ASP A 45 15.08 -1.24 3.38
N ALA A 46 15.09 -0.69 4.59
CA ALA A 46 14.48 0.60 4.88
C ALA A 46 15.09 1.77 4.08
N ALA A 47 16.41 1.75 3.84
CA ALA A 47 17.09 2.83 3.12
C ALA A 47 16.69 2.87 1.65
N HIS A 48 16.61 1.70 0.99
CA HIS A 48 16.08 1.58 -0.36
C HIS A 48 14.61 1.99 -0.45
N ILE A 49 13.80 1.64 0.55
CA ILE A 49 12.39 2.04 0.60
C ILE A 49 12.25 3.56 0.70
N ASP A 50 13.04 4.20 1.58
CA ASP A 50 13.04 5.66 1.72
C ASP A 50 13.41 6.34 0.40
N GLU A 51 14.48 5.87 -0.27
CA GLU A 51 14.89 6.42 -1.56
C GLU A 51 13.81 6.29 -2.64
N LEU A 52 13.10 5.15 -2.68
CA LEU A 52 12.01 4.93 -3.63
C LEU A 52 10.80 5.83 -3.35
N VAL A 53 10.41 5.98 -2.08
CA VAL A 53 9.30 6.85 -1.68
C VAL A 53 9.58 8.30 -2.09
N GLU A 54 10.76 8.82 -1.73
CA GLU A 54 11.18 10.18 -2.11
C GLU A 54 11.20 10.35 -3.63
N THR A 55 11.73 9.36 -4.37
CA THR A 55 11.79 9.43 -5.83
C THR A 55 10.39 9.46 -6.47
N VAL A 56 9.43 8.70 -5.94
CA VAL A 56 8.06 8.65 -6.48
C VAL A 56 7.28 9.92 -6.16
N TRP A 57 7.50 10.52 -4.99
CA TRP A 57 6.86 11.80 -4.63
C TRP A 57 7.36 12.98 -5.47
N HIS A 58 8.57 12.88 -6.03
CA HIS A 58 9.17 13.87 -6.94
C HIS A 58 9.31 13.34 -8.36
N MET A 59 8.42 12.44 -8.78
CA MET A 59 8.53 11.76 -10.07
C MET A 59 8.45 12.72 -11.25
N GLU A 60 7.71 13.82 -11.12
CA GLU A 60 7.59 14.90 -12.10
C GLU A 60 8.92 15.61 -12.40
N ASP A 61 9.85 15.60 -11.45
CA ASP A 61 11.16 16.24 -11.57
C ASP A 61 12.22 15.30 -12.19
N MET A 62 11.87 14.03 -12.43
CA MET A 62 12.80 13.06 -12.98
C MET A 62 12.99 13.19 -14.49
N ALA A 63 14.23 13.46 -14.89
CA ALA A 63 14.62 13.50 -16.30
C ALA A 63 14.82 12.10 -16.94
N ASP A 64 15.11 11.05 -16.16
CA ASP A 64 15.36 9.68 -16.68
C ASP A 64 14.56 8.60 -15.92
N LEU A 65 13.43 8.20 -16.50
CA LEU A 65 12.60 7.10 -16.00
C LEU A 65 13.31 5.74 -15.99
N ARG A 66 14.34 5.54 -16.83
CA ARG A 66 15.09 4.28 -16.84
C ARG A 66 16.00 4.15 -15.63
N ALA A 67 16.48 5.27 -15.09
CA ALA A 67 17.22 5.28 -13.84
C ALA A 67 16.36 4.82 -12.67
N PHE A 68 15.10 5.24 -12.62
CA PHE A 68 14.14 4.77 -11.63
C PHE A 68 13.88 3.26 -11.73
N ALA A 69 13.62 2.75 -12.94
CA ALA A 69 13.36 1.32 -13.14
C ALA A 69 14.52 0.43 -12.64
N ARG A 70 15.77 0.89 -12.73
CA ARG A 70 16.94 0.16 -12.20
C ARG A 70 16.93 0.06 -10.67
N LYS A 71 16.34 1.02 -9.95
CA LYS A 71 16.20 0.98 -8.48
C LYS A 71 15.15 -0.03 -8.01
N LEU A 72 14.30 -0.53 -8.90
CA LEU A 72 13.24 -1.49 -8.60
C LEU A 72 13.66 -2.96 -8.83
N VAL A 73 14.86 -3.20 -9.35
CA VAL A 73 15.37 -4.55 -9.63
C VAL A 73 16.11 -5.05 -8.39
N ILE A 74 15.64 -6.16 -7.83
CA ILE A 74 16.20 -6.87 -6.67
C ILE A 74 17.17 -7.94 -7.14
#